data_AF-A0A179B8A5-F1
#
_entry.id   AF-A0A179B8A5-F1
#
_cell.length_a   1.000
_cell.length_b   1.000
_cell.length_c   1.000
_cell.angle_alpha   90.00
_cell.angle_beta   90.00
_cell.angle_gamma   90.00
#
_symmetry.space_group_name_H-M   'P 1'
#
loop_
_entity.id
_entity.type
_entity.pdbx_description
1 polymer ?
#
loop_
_entity_poly.entity_id
_entity_poly.type
_entity_poly.pdbx_seq_one_letter_code
_entity_poly.pdbx_strand_id
1 'polypeptide(L)'
;MAIRLKQSVDALAERVVRKASEYPRIGVALWICHNGSAHVVPLKDSVLSGPGFAGPCLLIGHYRTPCEPENIVEDIEWVVRAVRMGRLH
;
A
#
# COMPACT_ATOMS: atom_id res chain seq x y z
N MET A 1 17.94 -1.87 -4.03
CA MET A 1 17.34 -2.34 -2.77
C MET A 1 16.13 -3.19 -3.13
N ALA A 2 15.91 -4.37 -2.56
CA ALA A 2 14.77 -5.22 -2.91
C ALA A 2 13.82 -5.36 -1.72
N ILE A 3 12.57 -4.91 -1.85
CA ILE A 3 11.56 -5.11 -0.81
C ILE A 3 11.08 -6.57 -0.88
N ARG A 4 11.17 -7.29 0.24
CA ARG A 4 10.57 -8.62 0.41
C ARG A 4 9.40 -8.49 1.37
N LEU A 5 8.18 -8.58 0.86
CA LEU A 5 6.97 -8.49 1.67
C LEU A 5 6.90 -9.63 2.71
N LYS A 6 6.45 -9.30 3.92
CA LYS A 6 6.18 -10.27 4.99
C LYS A 6 4.85 -11.00 4.82
N GLN A 7 4.01 -10.55 3.90
CA GLN A 7 2.66 -11.06 3.62
C GLN A 7 2.56 -11.34 2.11
N SER A 8 1.67 -12.25 1.70
CA SER A 8 1.38 -12.44 0.28
C SER A 8 0.68 -11.20 -0.31
N VAL A 9 0.86 -10.99 -1.61
CA VAL A 9 0.26 -9.85 -2.33
C VAL A 9 -1.27 -9.96 -2.29
N ASP A 10 -1.82 -11.15 -2.52
CA ASP A 10 -3.28 -11.39 -2.49
C ASP A 10 -3.88 -11.06 -1.10
N ALA A 11 -3.26 -11.52 -0.02
CA ALA A 11 -3.74 -11.25 1.34
C ALA A 11 -3.68 -9.75 1.68
N LEU A 12 -2.71 -9.03 1.10
CA LEU A 12 -2.60 -7.58 1.24
C LEU A 12 -3.69 -6.87 0.43
N ALA A 13 -3.98 -7.30 -0.79
CA ALA A 13 -5.04 -6.78 -1.63
C ALA A 13 -6.42 -6.96 -0.99
N GLU A 14 -6.74 -8.16 -0.50
CA GLU A 14 -7.98 -8.43 0.24
C GLU A 14 -8.12 -7.53 1.49
N ARG A 15 -7.01 -7.28 2.19
CA ARG A 15 -7.01 -6.39 3.35
C ARG A 15 -7.31 -4.94 2.95
N VAL A 16 -6.80 -4.47 1.81
CA VAL A 16 -7.11 -3.15 1.26
C VAL A 16 -8.58 -3.05 0.93
N VAL A 17 -9.16 -4.00 0.19
CA VAL A 17 -10.59 -4.00 -0.17
C VAL A 17 -11.49 -3.99 1.07
N ARG A 18 -11.18 -4.85 2.05
CA ARG A 18 -11.92 -4.90 3.32
C ARG A 18 -11.87 -3.57 4.05
N LYS A 19 -10.68 -2.98 4.18
CA LYS A 19 -10.51 -1.69 4.88
C LYS A 19 -11.12 -0.52 4.10
N ALA A 20 -11.02 -0.50 2.77
CA ALA A 20 -11.69 0.51 1.95
C ALA A 20 -13.21 0.52 2.19
N SER A 21 -13.80 -0.68 2.35
CA SER A 21 -15.22 -0.86 2.65
C SER A 21 -15.62 -0.40 4.06
N GLU A 22 -14.69 -0.41 5.02
CA GLU A 22 -14.89 0.20 6.35
C GLU A 22 -14.89 1.74 6.27
N TYR A 23 -14.25 2.33 5.24
CA TYR A 23 -14.07 3.76 5.07
C TYR A 23 -14.54 4.27 3.69
N PRO A 24 -15.79 4.03 3.27
CA PRO A 24 -16.22 4.23 1.89
C PRO A 24 -16.16 5.70 1.42
N ARG A 25 -16.24 6.66 2.35
CA ARG A 25 -16.18 8.10 2.04
C ARG A 25 -14.76 8.63 1.81
N ILE A 26 -13.79 8.12 2.56
CA ILE A 26 -12.42 8.65 2.57
C ILE A 26 -11.43 7.74 1.84
N GLY A 27 -11.65 6.43 1.89
CA GLY A 27 -10.73 5.42 1.37
C GLY A 27 -9.56 5.15 2.30
N VAL A 28 -8.61 4.39 1.78
CA VAL A 28 -7.40 3.96 2.48
C VAL A 28 -6.16 4.16 1.63
N ALA A 29 -5.03 4.44 2.27
CA ALA A 29 -3.72 4.46 1.65
C ALA A 29 -2.98 3.16 1.97
N LEU A 30 -2.37 2.56 0.95
CA LEU A 30 -1.46 1.43 1.10
C LEU A 30 -0.02 1.93 1.10
N TRP A 31 0.73 1.58 2.13
CA TRP A 31 2.15 1.86 2.27
C TRP A 31 2.94 0.57 2.37
N ILE A 32 4.09 0.49 1.71
CA ILE A 32 5.02 -0.62 1.86
C ILE A 32 6.38 -0.07 2.31
N CYS A 33 6.87 -0.58 3.43
CA CYS A 33 8.14 -0.16 4.01
C CYS A 33 9.29 -1.05 3.53
N HIS A 34 10.50 -0.50 3.51
CA HIS A 34 11.69 -1.21 3.04
C HIS A 34 12.00 -2.50 3.83
N ASN A 35 11.52 -2.61 5.07
CA ASN A 35 11.62 -3.81 5.90
C ASN A 35 10.59 -4.92 5.54
N GLY A 36 9.79 -4.73 4.48
CA GLY A 36 8.79 -5.68 4.02
C GLY A 36 7.43 -5.60 4.73
N SER A 37 7.26 -4.69 5.69
CA SER A 37 5.94 -4.44 6.29
C SER A 37 5.05 -3.62 5.36
N ALA A 38 3.73 -3.82 5.45
CA ALA A 38 2.75 -3.08 4.69
C ALA A 38 1.67 -2.55 5.63
N HIS A 39 1.24 -1.30 5.41
CA HIS A 39 0.26 -0.60 6.23
C HIS A 39 -0.91 -0.13 5.37
N VAL A 40 -2.13 -0.41 5.83
CA VAL A 40 -3.36 0.07 5.19
C VAL A 40 -4.04 1.00 6.17
N VAL A 41 -4.03 2.29 5.88
CA VAL A 41 -4.48 3.35 6.81
C VAL A 41 -5.57 4.20 6.19
N PRO A 42 -6.58 4.65 6.96
CA PRO A 42 -7.60 5.56 6.44
C PRO A 42 -6.99 6.91 6.06
N LEU A 43 -7.48 7.50 4.96
CA LEU A 43 -7.10 8.84 4.47
C LEU A 43 -7.73 9.96 5.32
N LYS A 44 -7.41 10.02 6.61
CA LYS A 44 -7.67 11.22 7.44
C LYS A 44 -6.47 12.17 7.35
N ASP A 45 -6.69 13.46 7.59
CA ASP A 45 -5.86 14.64 7.23
C ASP A 45 -4.33 14.63 7.52
N SER A 46 -3.76 13.54 8.05
CA SER A 46 -2.34 13.38 8.36
C SER A 46 -1.55 12.46 7.40
N VAL A 47 -2.14 11.94 6.33
CA VAL A 47 -1.49 10.97 5.41
C VAL A 47 -0.55 11.61 4.36
N LEU A 48 -0.65 12.93 4.11
CA LEU A 48 0.26 13.62 3.18
C LEU A 48 1.70 13.72 3.70
N SER A 49 1.92 13.48 4.99
CA SER A 49 3.25 13.40 5.62
C SER A 49 3.84 11.99 5.61
N GLY A 50 3.11 11.02 5.02
CA GLY A 50 3.34 9.60 5.24
C GLY A 50 3.02 9.18 6.68
N PRO A 51 2.83 7.88 6.93
CA PRO A 51 2.80 7.42 8.29
C PRO A 51 4.15 7.70 8.95
N GLY A 52 4.14 8.22 10.18
CA GLY A 52 5.30 8.21 11.07
C GLY A 52 5.73 6.80 11.51
N PHE A 53 5.48 5.78 10.68
CA PHE A 53 5.89 4.41 10.92
C PHE A 53 7.39 4.28 10.63
N ALA A 54 8.11 3.71 11.58
CA ALA A 54 9.55 3.53 11.58
C ALA A 54 10.13 3.03 10.23
N GLY A 55 10.76 3.95 9.49
CA GLY A 55 11.60 3.67 8.32
C GLY A 55 11.12 4.28 7.00
N PRO A 56 11.92 4.20 5.92
CA PRO A 56 11.50 4.62 4.59
C PRO A 56 10.37 3.72 4.08
N CYS A 57 9.18 4.30 3.95
CA CYS A 57 7.98 3.66 3.42
C CYS A 57 7.53 4.37 2.15
N LEU A 58 7.07 3.59 1.19
CA LEU A 58 6.59 4.05 -0.10
C LEU A 58 5.06 4.00 -0.11
N LEU A 59 4.44 5.09 -0.55
CA LEU A 59 3.02 5.10 -0.87
C LEU A 59 2.82 4.31 -2.16
N ILE A 60 1.97 3.29 -2.11
CA ILE A 60 1.62 2.46 -3.27
C ILE A 60 0.43 3.05 -4.00
N GLY A 61 -0.63 3.37 -3.26
CA GLY A 61 -1.87 3.83 -3.85
C GLY A 61 -2.91 4.24 -2.82
N HIS A 62 -3.92 4.93 -3.31
CA HIS A 62 -5.11 5.35 -2.57
C HIS A 62 -6.33 4.61 -3.13
N TYR A 63 -7.02 3.86 -2.29
CA TYR A 63 -8.12 2.97 -2.71
C TYR A 63 -9.43 3.36 -2.02
N ARG A 64 -10.52 3.42 -2.79
CA ARG A 64 -11.87 3.69 -2.33
C ARG A 64 -12.81 2.62 -2.86
N THR A 65 -13.87 2.32 -2.11
CA THR A 65 -14.91 1.38 -2.54
C THR A 65 -15.77 1.99 -3.65
N PRO A 66 -16.12 1.23 -4.70
CA PRO A 66 -15.66 -0.13 -4.99
C PRO A 66 -14.22 -0.13 -5.56
N CYS A 67 -13.42 -1.12 -5.15
CA CYS A 67 -12.09 -1.36 -5.69
C CYS A 67 -11.87 -2.86 -5.88
N GLU A 68 -11.34 -3.24 -7.04
CA GLU A 68 -11.06 -4.62 -7.41
C GLU A 68 -9.70 -5.07 -6.85
N PRO A 69 -9.60 -6.27 -6.23
CA PRO A 69 -8.34 -6.83 -5.75
C PRO A 69 -7.22 -6.85 -6.80
N GLU A 70 -7.56 -7.15 -8.06
CA GLU A 70 -6.61 -7.31 -9.17
C GLU A 70 -5.83 -6.03 -9.43
N ASN A 71 -6.50 -4.86 -9.43
CA ASN A 71 -5.84 -3.57 -9.60
C ASN A 71 -4.85 -3.30 -8.47
N ILE A 72 -5.18 -3.70 -7.23
CA ILE A 72 -4.31 -3.53 -6.07
C ILE A 72 -3.09 -4.44 -6.16
N VAL A 73 -3.26 -5.68 -6.64
CA VAL A 73 -2.17 -6.63 -6.89
C VAL A 73 -1.21 -6.04 -7.92
N GLU A 74 -1.71 -5.54 -9.05
CA GLU A 74 -0.90 -4.92 -10.11
C GLU A 74 -0.09 -3.73 -9.59
N ASP A 75 -0.71 -2.84 -8.80
CA ASP A 75 -0.01 -1.71 -8.19
C ASP A 75 1.14 -2.16 -7.27
N ILE A 76 0.88 -3.14 -6.40
CA ILE A 76 1.89 -3.68 -5.48
C ILE A 76 3.05 -4.29 -6.27
N GLU A 77 2.75 -5.11 -7.27
CA GLU A 77 3.77 -5.75 -8.10
C GLU A 77 4.59 -4.73 -8.86
N TRP A 78 3.95 -3.71 -9.44
CA TRP A 78 4.63 -2.65 -10.16
C TRP A 78 5.61 -1.91 -9.26
N VAL A 79 5.18 -1.48 -8.07
CA VAL A 79 6.08 -0.76 -7.13
C VAL A 79 7.22 -1.66 -6.66
N VAL A 80 6.94 -2.90 -6.26
CA VAL A 80 7.99 -3.84 -5.83
C VAL A 80 9.00 -4.09 -6.95
N ARG A 81 8.55 -4.22 -8.21
CA ARG A 81 9.44 -4.33 -9.38
C ARG A 81 10.22 -3.04 -9.64
N ALA A 82 9.58 -1.87 -9.57
CA ALA A 82 10.22 -0.57 -9.80
C ALA A 82 11.33 -0.26 -8.78
N VAL A 83 11.13 -0.61 -7.50
CA VAL A 83 12.15 -0.52 -6.45
C VAL A 83 13.32 -1.47 -6.73
N ARG A 84 13.05 -2.71 -7.18
CA ARG A 84 14.11 -3.65 -7.58
C ARG A 84 14.96 -3.13 -8.74
N MET A 85 14.34 -2.41 -9.67
CA MET A 85 15.02 -1.79 -10.82
C MET A 85 15.74 -0.47 -10.49
N GLY A 86 15.67 0.01 -9.23
CA GLY A 86 16.26 1.30 -8.85
C GLY A 86 15.58 2.51 -9.50
N ARG A 87 14.31 2.39 -9.90
CA ARG A 87 13.55 3.47 -10.55
C ARG A 87 12.73 4.32 -9.59
N LEU A 88 12.68 3.93 -8.32
CA LEU A 88 12.06 4.66 -7.22
C LEU A 88 13.17 4.87 -6.17
N HIS A 89 13.54 6.13 -5.94
CA HIS A 89 14.58 6.56 -5.01
C HIS A 89 13.96 7.12 -3.73
#